data_AF-Q0UYQ2-F1
#
_entry.id   AF-Q0UYQ2-F1
#
_cell.length_a   1.000
_cell.length_b   1.000
_cell.length_c   1.000
_cell.angle_alpha   90.00
_cell.angle_beta   90.00
_cell.angle_gamma   90.00
#
_symmetry.space_group_name_H-M   'P 1'
#
loop_
_entity.id
_entity.type
_entity.pdbx_description
1 polymer ?
#
loop_
_entity_poly.entity_id
_entity_poly.type
_entity_poly.pdbx_seq_one_letter_code
_entity_poly.pdbx_strand_id
1 'polypeptide(L)'
;MCKYTIYTLDCGHAAEDHVDSKDCPYFQKTDVACDRDNPANRNRVSIKSEDRNGLCNNCRRRQREIDELKAISRDQEREKQQKLAEAEEARKASKAHEERFLKDAAEEYARIQREQEQKDIELALQQSREAAKAAEAARLKQEQEDLARALRESQQNVTLEKKASH
;
A
#
# COMPACT_ATOMS: atom_id res chain seq x y z
N MET A 1 64.29 44.37 9.78
CA MET A 1 62.98 44.67 10.42
C MET A 1 62.16 43.40 10.47
N CYS A 2 61.26 43.22 11.44
CA CYS A 2 60.31 42.12 11.43
C CYS A 2 59.25 42.39 10.36
N LYS A 3 58.97 41.44 9.48
CA LYS A 3 57.95 41.55 8.44
C LYS A 3 56.76 40.67 8.81
N TYR A 4 55.60 41.25 8.95
CA TYR A 4 54.35 40.56 9.23
C TYR A 4 53.54 40.48 7.94
N THR A 5 53.07 39.29 7.60
CA THR A 5 52.11 39.08 6.51
C THR A 5 50.81 38.59 7.12
N ILE A 6 49.79 39.43 7.09
CA ILE A 6 48.43 39.13 7.55
C ILE A 6 47.69 38.57 6.35
N TYR A 7 47.23 37.32 6.46
CA TYR A 7 46.49 36.68 5.40
C TYR A 7 44.98 36.77 5.68
N THR A 8 44.23 37.29 4.73
CA THR A 8 42.76 37.31 4.78
C THR A 8 42.21 36.26 3.83
N LEU A 9 41.32 35.40 4.33
CA LEU A 9 40.67 34.36 3.52
C LEU A 9 39.40 34.90 2.85
N ASP A 10 38.93 34.24 1.79
CA ASP A 10 37.70 34.63 1.05
C ASP A 10 36.45 34.73 1.94
N CYS A 11 36.43 33.98 3.06
CA CYS A 11 35.36 34.06 4.05
C CYS A 11 35.45 35.29 4.98
N GLY A 12 36.42 36.20 4.76
CA GLY A 12 36.65 37.39 5.59
C GLY A 12 37.34 37.12 6.93
N HIS A 13 37.76 35.88 7.18
CA HIS A 13 38.47 35.50 8.41
C HIS A 13 39.98 35.62 8.20
N ALA A 14 40.69 36.11 9.22
CA ALA A 14 42.15 36.09 9.23
C ALA A 14 42.68 34.65 9.31
N ALA A 15 43.64 34.34 8.46
CA ALA A 15 44.50 33.18 8.60
C ALA A 15 45.68 33.52 9.53
N GLU A 16 46.44 32.51 9.96
CA GLU A 16 47.58 32.70 10.84
C GLU A 16 48.59 33.70 10.27
N ASP A 17 48.96 34.69 11.09
CA ASP A 17 49.94 35.73 10.72
C ASP A 17 51.31 35.08 10.50
N HIS A 18 51.93 35.35 9.35
CA HIS A 18 53.30 34.92 9.09
C HIS A 18 54.29 36.01 9.48
N VAL A 19 55.25 35.68 10.34
CA VAL A 19 56.31 36.60 10.76
C VAL A 19 57.64 36.16 10.16
N ASP A 20 58.18 36.97 9.25
CA ASP A 20 59.55 36.82 8.74
C ASP A 20 60.48 37.75 9.52
N SER A 21 61.25 37.15 10.43
CA SER A 21 62.20 37.85 11.31
C SER A 21 63.66 37.72 10.89
N LYS A 22 63.94 37.06 9.74
CA LYS A 22 65.31 36.76 9.27
C LYS A 22 66.18 38.01 9.12
N ASP A 23 65.59 39.10 8.63
CA ASP A 23 66.27 40.37 8.38
C ASP A 23 66.17 41.35 9.58
N CYS A 24 65.79 40.89 10.77
CA CYS A 24 65.61 41.77 11.93
C CYS A 24 66.82 41.71 12.90
N PRO A 25 67.62 42.79 13.01
CA PRO A 25 68.75 42.83 13.95
C PRO A 25 68.35 42.73 15.42
N TYR A 26 67.10 43.10 15.74
CA TYR A 26 66.56 42.97 17.10
C TYR A 26 66.29 41.49 17.42
N PHE A 27 65.58 40.80 16.52
CA PHE A 27 65.29 39.37 16.64
C PHE A 27 66.58 38.54 16.74
N GLN A 28 67.60 38.83 15.92
CA GLN A 28 68.88 38.12 15.98
C GLN A 28 69.61 38.24 17.32
N LYS A 29 69.28 39.25 18.15
CA LYS A 29 69.89 39.48 19.46
C LYS A 29 69.04 38.96 20.62
N THR A 30 67.73 39.03 20.51
CA THR A 30 66.80 38.71 21.60
C THR A 30 66.02 37.42 21.40
N ASP A 31 66.04 36.87 20.18
CA ASP A 31 65.22 35.74 19.73
C ASP A 31 63.71 35.95 19.90
N VAL A 32 63.28 37.22 20.04
CA VAL A 32 61.88 37.61 20.26
C VAL A 32 61.46 38.58 19.16
N ALA A 33 60.36 38.26 18.48
CA ALA A 33 59.80 39.11 17.42
C ALA A 33 59.31 40.44 18.00
N CYS A 34 59.50 41.53 17.25
CA CYS A 34 59.02 42.84 17.66
C CYS A 34 57.49 42.86 17.64
N ASP A 35 56.86 43.11 18.79
CA ASP A 35 55.40 43.28 18.84
C ASP A 35 54.92 44.34 17.85
N ARG A 36 54.00 43.92 16.96
CA ARG A 36 53.37 44.73 15.90
C ARG A 36 52.48 45.81 16.49
N ASP A 37 51.79 45.50 17.58
CA ASP A 37 50.75 46.36 18.12
C ASP A 37 51.35 47.40 19.09
N ASN A 38 52.63 47.24 19.45
CA ASN A 38 53.37 48.21 20.24
C ASN A 38 53.83 49.42 19.38
N PRO A 39 53.36 50.66 19.69
CA PRO A 39 53.69 51.84 18.90
C PRO A 39 55.19 52.18 18.88
N ALA A 40 55.97 51.76 19.87
CA ALA A 40 57.43 51.96 19.91
C ALA A 40 58.17 51.17 18.81
N ASN A 41 57.54 50.13 18.24
CA ASN A 41 58.12 49.25 17.23
C ASN A 41 57.72 49.62 15.80
N ARG A 42 56.98 50.70 15.57
CA ARG A 42 56.51 51.12 14.23
C ARG A 42 57.63 51.24 13.20
N ASN A 43 58.82 51.67 13.62
CA ASN A 43 59.99 51.80 12.73
C ASN A 43 60.80 50.50 12.59
N ARG A 44 60.41 49.42 13.28
CA ARG A 44 61.10 48.11 13.31
C ARG A 44 60.26 46.99 12.68
N VAL A 45 58.99 47.29 12.34
CA VAL A 45 58.01 46.36 11.83
C VAL A 45 57.47 46.84 10.47
N SER A 46 57.28 45.90 9.53
CA SER A 46 56.58 46.14 8.28
C SER A 46 55.41 45.16 8.20
N ILE A 47 54.21 45.65 7.88
CA ILE A 47 53.00 44.84 7.78
C ILE A 47 52.57 44.82 6.32
N LYS A 48 52.36 43.63 5.77
CA LYS A 48 51.72 43.39 4.48
C LYS A 48 50.42 42.63 4.72
N SER A 49 49.40 42.99 3.95
CA SER A 49 48.14 42.24 3.92
C SER A 49 48.03 41.57 2.56
N GLU A 50 47.73 40.27 2.55
CA GLU A 50 47.57 39.48 1.34
C GLU A 50 46.29 38.65 1.43
N ASP A 51 45.50 38.65 0.36
CA ASP A 51 44.32 37.79 0.28
C ASP A 51 44.73 36.38 -0.17
N ARG A 52 44.19 35.37 0.50
CA ARG A 52 44.38 33.95 0.17
C ARG A 52 43.04 33.33 -0.20
N ASN A 53 43.03 32.69 -1.37
CA ASN A 53 41.87 31.95 -1.84
C ASN A 53 41.55 30.78 -0.89
N GLY A 54 40.27 30.57 -0.61
CA GLY A 54 39.75 29.47 0.17
C GLY A 54 38.98 29.89 1.42
N LEU A 55 38.15 28.96 1.88
CA LEU A 55 37.40 29.10 3.13
C LEU A 55 38.23 28.61 4.31
N CYS A 56 38.09 29.28 5.46
CA CYS A 56 38.68 28.79 6.70
C CYS A 56 38.09 27.42 7.08
N ASN A 57 38.81 26.66 7.91
CA ASN A 57 38.38 25.32 8.31
C ASN A 57 36.98 25.30 8.95
N ASN A 58 36.63 26.36 9.69
CA ASN A 58 35.31 26.52 10.30
C ASN A 58 34.21 26.71 9.24
N CYS A 59 34.41 27.60 8.28
CA CYS A 59 33.47 27.81 7.17
C CYS A 59 33.34 26.55 6.30
N ARG A 60 34.45 25.86 6.01
CA ARG A 60 34.44 24.57 5.29
C ARG A 60 33.69 23.48 6.05
N ARG A 61 33.83 23.43 7.38
CA ARG A 61 33.09 22.48 8.22
C ARG A 61 31.60 22.79 8.20
N ARG A 62 31.22 24.05 8.42
CA ARG A 62 29.83 24.48 8.38
C ARG A 62 29.16 24.19 7.04
N GLN A 63 29.87 24.40 5.93
CA GLN A 63 29.36 24.09 4.61
C GLN A 63 29.08 22.59 4.45
N ARG A 64 30.01 21.74 4.90
CA ARG A 64 29.81 20.28 4.90
C ARG A 64 28.61 19.86 5.73
N GLU A 65 28.46 20.40 6.94
CA GLU A 65 27.30 20.10 7.82
C GLU A 65 25.97 20.50 7.14
N ILE A 66 25.92 21.66 6.47
CA ILE A 66 24.72 22.08 5.71
C ILE A 66 24.42 21.11 4.56
N ASP A 67 25.45 20.69 3.82
CA ASP A 67 25.29 19.80 2.67
C ASP A 67 24.87 18.39 3.12
N GLU A 68 25.41 17.89 4.23
CA GLU A 68 25.02 16.64 4.87
C GLU A 68 23.55 16.69 5.35
N LEU A 69 23.14 17.75 6.04
CA LEU A 69 21.75 17.93 6.48
C LEU A 69 20.78 18.00 5.29
N LYS A 70 21.17 18.65 4.19
CA LYS A 70 20.38 18.68 2.95
C LYS A 70 20.27 17.30 2.31
N ALA A 71 21.34 16.51 2.32
CA ALA A 71 21.31 15.14 1.80
C ALA A 71 20.35 14.27 2.64
N ILE A 72 20.48 14.30 3.96
CA ILE A 72 19.60 13.58 4.89
C ILE A 72 18.14 13.99 4.67
N SER A 73 17.85 15.29 4.54
CA SER A 73 16.49 15.77 4.32
C SER A 73 15.90 15.27 2.99
N ARG A 74 16.69 15.18 1.92
CA ARG A 74 16.25 14.63 0.64
C ARG A 74 15.95 13.14 0.73
N ASP A 75 16.80 12.39 1.44
CA ASP A 75 16.62 10.95 1.59
C ASP A 75 15.39 10.64 2.45
N GLN A 76 15.16 11.39 3.53
CA GLN A 76 13.94 11.27 4.33
C GLN A 76 12.67 11.59 3.53
N GLU A 77 12.71 12.60 2.66
CA GLU A 77 11.58 12.94 1.82
C GLU A 77 11.29 11.85 0.79
N ARG A 78 12.33 11.27 0.17
CA ARG A 78 12.20 10.12 -0.74
C ARG A 78 11.62 8.91 -0.03
N GLU A 79 12.10 8.60 1.17
CA GLU A 79 11.60 7.47 1.97
C GLU A 79 10.11 7.66 2.33
N LYS A 80 9.71 8.88 2.71
CA LYS A 80 8.29 9.20 2.97
C LYS A 80 7.43 8.99 1.73
N GLN A 81 7.88 9.49 0.58
CA GLN A 81 7.15 9.33 -0.69
C GLN A 81 7.03 7.87 -1.10
N GLN A 82 8.09 7.07 -0.91
CA GLN A 82 8.05 5.62 -1.16
C GLN A 82 7.06 4.91 -0.24
N LYS A 83 7.07 5.21 1.07
CA LYS A 83 6.12 4.62 2.03
C LYS A 83 4.68 4.98 1.71
N LEU A 84 4.42 6.22 1.27
CA LEU A 84 3.08 6.64 0.86
C LEU A 84 2.63 5.89 -0.40
N ALA A 85 3.51 5.77 -1.41
CA ALA A 85 3.22 5.02 -2.63
C ALA A 85 2.94 3.54 -2.34
N GLU A 86 3.77 2.90 -1.51
CA GLU A 86 3.59 1.50 -1.09
C GLU A 86 2.27 1.31 -0.32
N ALA A 87 1.93 2.23 0.59
CA ALA A 87 0.66 2.18 1.32
C ALA A 87 -0.56 2.34 0.39
N GLU A 88 -0.47 3.19 -0.62
CA GLU A 88 -1.53 3.33 -1.64
C GLU A 88 -1.66 2.09 -2.50
N GLU A 89 -0.55 1.49 -2.94
CA GLU A 89 -0.55 0.26 -3.72
C GLU A 89 -1.12 -0.90 -2.92
N ALA A 90 -0.70 -1.07 -1.67
CA ALA A 90 -1.24 -2.08 -0.75
C ALA A 90 -2.75 -1.90 -0.54
N ARG A 91 -3.23 -0.65 -0.39
CA ARG A 91 -4.68 -0.37 -0.30
C ARG A 91 -5.43 -0.73 -1.58
N LYS A 92 -4.88 -0.40 -2.75
CA LYS A 92 -5.49 -0.76 -4.04
C LYS A 92 -5.53 -2.28 -4.22
N ALA A 93 -4.44 -2.97 -3.90
CA ALA A 93 -4.37 -4.43 -3.97
C ALA A 93 -5.38 -5.10 -3.02
N SER A 94 -5.49 -4.62 -1.78
CA SER A 94 -6.47 -5.11 -0.81
C SER A 94 -7.90 -4.92 -1.29
N LYS A 95 -8.26 -3.73 -1.79
CA LYS A 95 -9.58 -3.45 -2.36
C LYS A 95 -9.89 -4.35 -3.57
N ALA A 96 -8.93 -4.54 -4.46
CA ALA A 96 -9.11 -5.40 -5.63
C ALA A 96 -9.30 -6.87 -5.23
N HIS A 97 -8.59 -7.33 -4.19
CA HIS A 97 -8.76 -8.66 -3.63
C HIS A 97 -10.15 -8.84 -3.00
N GLU A 98 -10.60 -7.88 -2.19
CA GLU A 98 -11.94 -7.87 -1.60
C GLU A 98 -13.03 -7.89 -2.66
N GLU A 99 -12.91 -7.08 -3.71
CA GLU A 99 -13.87 -7.06 -4.82
C GLU A 99 -13.95 -8.40 -5.55
N ARG A 100 -12.81 -9.06 -5.79
CA ARG A 100 -12.77 -10.40 -6.39
C ARG A 100 -13.46 -11.42 -5.48
N PHE A 101 -13.12 -11.41 -4.19
CA PHE A 101 -13.72 -12.31 -3.22
C PHE A 101 -15.25 -12.16 -3.16
N LEU A 102 -15.75 -10.92 -3.18
CA LEU A 102 -17.20 -10.65 -3.19
C LEU A 102 -17.87 -11.12 -4.49
N LYS A 103 -17.22 -10.96 -5.64
CA LYS A 103 -17.72 -11.48 -6.92
C LYS A 103 -17.81 -13.00 -6.89
N ASP A 104 -16.73 -13.67 -6.50
CA ASP A 104 -16.67 -15.12 -6.40
C ASP A 104 -17.75 -15.65 -5.43
N ALA A 105 -17.94 -14.99 -4.29
CA ALA A 105 -18.98 -15.34 -3.33
C ALA A 105 -20.40 -15.16 -3.89
N ALA A 106 -20.64 -14.10 -4.66
CA ALA A 106 -21.93 -13.85 -5.30
C ALA A 106 -22.23 -14.88 -6.40
N GLU A 107 -21.23 -15.24 -7.21
CA GLU A 107 -21.33 -16.28 -8.23
C GLU A 107 -21.62 -17.65 -7.61
N GLU A 108 -20.91 -17.99 -6.53
CA GLU A 108 -21.11 -19.23 -5.80
C GLU A 108 -22.50 -19.32 -5.19
N TYR A 109 -22.97 -18.24 -4.55
CA TYR A 109 -24.32 -18.16 -4.00
C TYR A 109 -25.39 -18.35 -5.08
N ALA A 110 -25.22 -17.69 -6.23
CA ALA A 110 -26.13 -17.83 -7.37
C ALA A 110 -26.11 -19.24 -7.98
N ARG A 111 -24.97 -19.95 -7.91
CA ARG A 111 -24.88 -21.36 -8.32
C ARG A 111 -25.67 -22.27 -7.38
N ILE A 112 -25.49 -22.07 -6.07
CA ILE A 112 -26.20 -22.85 -5.04
C ILE A 112 -27.71 -22.64 -5.16
N GLN A 113 -28.18 -21.40 -5.36
CA GLN A 113 -29.60 -21.12 -5.56
C GLN A 113 -30.16 -21.87 -6.78
N ARG A 114 -29.49 -21.80 -7.92
CA ARG A 114 -29.92 -22.52 -9.13
C ARG A 114 -29.97 -24.03 -8.91
N GLU A 115 -29.02 -24.59 -8.16
CA GLU A 115 -29.01 -26.01 -7.84
C GLU A 115 -30.17 -26.40 -6.92
N GLN A 116 -30.53 -25.54 -5.95
CA GLN A 116 -31.69 -25.74 -5.09
C GLN A 116 -33.00 -25.67 -5.89
N GLU A 117 -33.16 -24.64 -6.73
CA GLU A 117 -34.34 -24.50 -7.60
C GLU A 117 -34.50 -25.73 -8.52
N GLN A 118 -33.40 -26.25 -9.09
CA GLN A 118 -33.45 -27.45 -9.91
C GLN A 118 -33.90 -28.68 -9.12
N LYS A 119 -33.41 -28.86 -7.89
CA LYS A 119 -33.84 -29.95 -7.00
C LYS A 119 -35.32 -29.83 -6.64
N ASP A 120 -35.79 -28.62 -6.36
CA ASP A 120 -37.20 -28.37 -6.04
C ASP A 120 -38.12 -28.65 -7.24
N ILE A 121 -37.71 -28.22 -8.44
CA ILE A 121 -38.42 -28.51 -9.69
C ILE A 121 -38.47 -30.02 -9.94
N GLU A 122 -37.34 -30.71 -9.77
CA GLU A 122 -37.27 -32.16 -9.97
C GLU A 122 -38.19 -32.90 -8.99
N LEU A 123 -38.20 -32.49 -7.72
CA LEU A 123 -39.10 -33.05 -6.71
C LEU A 123 -40.57 -32.81 -7.06
N ALA A 124 -40.93 -31.59 -7.48
CA ALA A 124 -42.29 -31.25 -7.88
C ALA A 124 -42.75 -32.09 -9.09
N LEU A 125 -41.87 -32.32 -10.06
CA LEU A 125 -42.16 -33.18 -11.21
C LEU A 125 -42.35 -34.65 -10.79
N GLN A 126 -41.55 -35.15 -9.85
CA GLN A 126 -41.73 -36.50 -9.31
C GLN A 126 -43.08 -36.64 -8.60
N GLN A 127 -43.41 -35.72 -7.71
CA GLN A 127 -44.70 -35.70 -7.00
C GLN A 127 -45.88 -35.62 -7.97
N SER A 128 -45.78 -34.78 -9.01
CA SER A 128 -46.81 -34.68 -10.05
C SER A 128 -47.00 -36.00 -10.80
N ARG A 129 -45.92 -36.69 -11.16
CA ARG A 129 -45.96 -38.01 -11.80
C ARG A 129 -46.60 -39.07 -10.90
N GLU A 130 -46.26 -39.07 -9.62
CA GLU A 130 -46.83 -40.01 -8.64
C GLU A 130 -48.32 -39.74 -8.43
N ALA A 131 -48.72 -38.46 -8.29
CA ALA A 131 -50.11 -38.06 -8.17
C ALA A 131 -50.92 -38.44 -9.42
N ALA A 132 -50.36 -38.25 -10.62
CA ALA A 132 -51.01 -38.66 -11.87
C ALA A 132 -51.22 -40.17 -11.94
N LYS A 133 -50.21 -40.98 -11.58
CA LYS A 133 -50.33 -42.44 -11.50
C LYS A 133 -51.37 -42.88 -10.48
N ALA A 134 -51.39 -42.25 -9.30
CA ALA A 134 -52.37 -42.56 -8.26
C ALA A 134 -53.80 -42.21 -8.71
N ALA A 135 -53.99 -41.07 -9.38
CA ALA A 135 -55.28 -40.67 -9.94
C ALA A 135 -55.76 -41.63 -11.04
N GLU A 136 -54.88 -42.05 -11.94
CA GLU A 136 -55.20 -43.04 -12.98
C GLU A 136 -55.58 -44.40 -12.37
N ALA A 137 -54.82 -44.87 -11.38
CA ALA A 137 -55.15 -46.11 -10.65
C ALA A 137 -56.50 -46.01 -9.92
N ALA A 138 -56.80 -44.85 -9.31
CA ALA A 138 -58.08 -44.60 -8.67
C ALA A 138 -59.24 -44.63 -9.69
N ARG A 139 -59.06 -43.99 -10.87
CA ARG A 139 -60.06 -44.03 -11.96
C ARG A 139 -60.32 -45.45 -12.46
N LEU A 140 -59.26 -46.22 -12.75
CA LEU A 140 -59.38 -47.61 -13.17
C LEU A 140 -60.13 -48.47 -12.14
N LYS A 141 -59.83 -48.28 -10.84
CA LYS A 141 -60.52 -48.99 -9.77
C LYS A 141 -62.01 -48.64 -9.73
N GLN A 142 -62.34 -47.35 -9.86
CA GLN A 142 -63.72 -46.90 -9.89
C GLN A 142 -64.47 -47.46 -11.10
N GLU A 143 -63.86 -47.44 -12.29
CA GLU A 143 -64.44 -48.02 -13.51
C GLU A 143 -64.69 -49.54 -13.35
N GLN A 144 -63.79 -50.28 -12.70
CA GLN A 144 -64.00 -51.69 -12.38
C GLN A 144 -65.14 -51.92 -11.39
N GLU A 145 -65.24 -51.10 -10.34
CA GLU A 145 -66.31 -51.18 -9.35
C GLU A 145 -67.69 -50.86 -9.97
N ASP A 146 -67.75 -49.85 -10.84
CA ASP A 146 -68.96 -49.46 -11.58
C ASP A 146 -69.37 -50.54 -12.59
N LEU A 147 -68.42 -51.13 -13.32
CA LEU A 147 -68.69 -52.25 -14.22
C LEU A 147 -69.20 -53.49 -13.44
N ALA A 148 -68.58 -53.81 -12.31
CA ALA A 148 -69.00 -54.90 -11.44
C ALA A 148 -70.39 -54.65 -10.81
N ARG A 149 -70.75 -53.39 -10.56
CA ARG A 149 -72.10 -52.99 -10.12
C ARG A 149 -73.12 -53.18 -11.25
N ALA A 150 -72.84 -52.65 -12.43
CA ALA A 150 -73.71 -52.77 -13.60
C ALA A 150 -73.98 -54.24 -13.98
N LEU A 151 -72.96 -55.11 -13.92
CA LEU A 151 -73.13 -56.55 -14.15
C LEU A 151 -74.05 -57.21 -13.10
N ARG A 152 -73.93 -56.82 -11.82
CA ARG A 152 -74.81 -57.33 -10.74
C ARG A 152 -76.25 -56.89 -10.93
N GLU A 153 -76.47 -55.61 -11.27
CA GLU A 153 -77.81 -55.07 -11.54
C GLU A 153 -78.44 -55.73 -12.78
N SER A 154 -77.66 -55.95 -13.84
CA SER A 154 -78.12 -56.67 -15.03
C SER A 154 -78.54 -58.11 -14.72
N GLN A 155 -77.74 -58.86 -13.94
CA GLN A 155 -78.10 -60.21 -13.52
C GLN A 155 -79.40 -60.24 -12.70
N GLN A 156 -79.59 -59.28 -11.79
CA GLN A 156 -80.81 -59.18 -10.98
C GLN A 156 -82.04 -58.89 -11.86
N ASN A 157 -81.94 -57.96 -12.81
CA ASN A 157 -83.05 -57.65 -13.73
C ASN A 157 -83.46 -58.87 -14.58
N VAL A 158 -82.49 -59.64 -15.11
CA VAL A 158 -82.77 -60.89 -15.85
C VAL A 158 -83.49 -61.93 -14.97
N THR A 159 -83.13 -62.03 -13.68
CA THR A 159 -83.83 -62.95 -12.76
C THR A 159 -85.24 -62.49 -12.40
N LEU A 160 -85.49 -61.18 -12.35
CA LEU A 160 -86.83 -60.62 -12.10
C LEU A 160 -87.75 -60.78 -13.32
N GLU A 161 -87.24 -60.58 -14.54
CA GLU A 161 -88.00 -60.82 -15.78
C GLU A 161 -88.38 -62.30 -15.95
N LYS A 162 -87.48 -63.23 -15.59
CA LYS A 162 -87.78 -64.67 -15.57
C LYS A 162 -88.83 -65.07 -14.54
N LYS A 163 -88.92 -64.35 -13.41
CA LYS A 163 -89.96 -64.58 -12.39
C LYS A 163 -91.30 -63.95 -12.76
N ALA A 164 -91.31 -62.89 -13.56
CA ALA A 164 -92.53 -62.23 -14.04
C ALA A 164 -93.17 -62.90 -15.27
N SER A 165 -92.44 -63.81 -15.94
CA SER A 165 -92.91 -64.53 -17.14
C SER A 165 -93.50 -65.93 -16.84
N HIS A 166 -93.67 -66.27 -15.55
CA HIS A 166 -94.37 -67.46 -15.06
C HIS A 166 -95.61 -67.05 -14.28
#